data_AF-A0A9E3J443-F1
#
_entry.id   AF-A0A9E3J443-F1
#
_cell.length_a   1.000
_cell.length_b   1.000
_cell.length_c   1.000
_cell.angle_alpha   90.00
_cell.angle_beta   90.00
_cell.angle_gamma   90.00
#
_symmetry.space_group_name_H-M   'P 1'
#
loop_
_entity.id
_entity.type
_entity.pdbx_description
1 polymer ?
#
loop_
_entity_poly.entity_id
_entity_poly.type
_entity_poly.pdbx_seq_one_letter_code
_entity_poly.pdbx_strand_id
1 'polypeptide(L)'
;MTTTTDLVSYEDALASYDPVMGLEVHVELGTKTKMFCGCSTELGQDANTQTCPTCLGLPGALPVVNAIGIESAIKIGLALNCEIAEWCRFARKNYFYPDMPKNFQTSQYDEPIAFNGYL
;
A
#
# COMPACT_ATOMS: atom_id res chain seq x y z
N MET A 1 29.42 -14.82 -30.29
CA MET A 1 28.32 -14.68 -31.26
C MET A 1 27.15 -14.09 -30.51
N THR A 2 26.84 -12.81 -30.74
CA THR A 2 25.72 -12.14 -30.10
C THR A 2 24.49 -12.46 -30.94
N THR A 3 23.60 -13.30 -30.41
CA THR A 3 22.34 -13.63 -31.08
C THR A 3 21.45 -12.40 -30.98
N THR A 4 21.25 -11.70 -32.08
CA THR A 4 20.22 -10.66 -32.18
C THR A 4 18.87 -11.36 -32.30
N THR A 5 18.01 -11.18 -31.31
CA THR A 5 16.63 -11.63 -31.36
C THR A 5 15.88 -10.79 -32.39
N ASP A 6 15.30 -11.43 -33.40
CA ASP A 6 14.39 -10.75 -34.32
C ASP A 6 13.12 -10.36 -33.57
N LEU A 7 12.90 -9.06 -33.43
CA LEU A 7 11.71 -8.50 -32.82
C LEU A 7 10.71 -8.12 -33.91
N VAL A 8 9.42 -8.35 -33.63
CA VAL A 8 8.34 -7.81 -34.45
C VAL A 8 8.34 -6.28 -34.39
N SER A 9 7.93 -5.62 -35.48
CA SER A 9 7.78 -4.17 -35.48
C SER A 9 6.67 -3.74 -34.52
N TYR A 10 6.69 -2.50 -34.05
CA TYR A 10 5.65 -1.96 -33.18
C TYR A 10 4.25 -2.05 -33.82
N GLU A 11 4.16 -1.73 -35.11
CA GLU A 11 2.92 -1.79 -35.88
C GLU A 11 2.39 -3.23 -35.99
N ASP A 12 3.27 -4.19 -36.31
CA ASP A 12 2.89 -5.60 -36.40
C ASP A 12 2.49 -6.17 -35.03
N ALA A 13 3.16 -5.71 -33.97
CA ALA A 13 2.84 -6.10 -32.61
C ALA A 13 1.47 -5.59 -32.18
N LEU A 14 1.12 -4.33 -32.48
CA LEU A 14 -0.21 -3.78 -32.20
C LEU A 14 -1.32 -4.45 -33.03
N ALA A 15 -1.01 -4.87 -34.26
CA ALA A 15 -1.99 -5.55 -35.12
C ALA A 15 -2.24 -7.00 -34.70
N SER A 16 -1.22 -7.67 -34.16
CA SER A 16 -1.26 -9.12 -33.89
C SER A 16 -1.56 -9.48 -32.44
N TYR A 17 -1.40 -8.53 -31.50
CA TYR A 17 -1.53 -8.77 -30.07
C TYR A 17 -2.37 -7.70 -29.38
N ASP A 18 -3.06 -8.11 -28.30
CA ASP A 18 -3.82 -7.23 -27.43
C ASP A 18 -3.09 -7.07 -26.08
N PRO A 19 -2.52 -5.88 -25.76
CA PRO A 19 -1.76 -5.69 -24.54
C PRO A 19 -2.68 -5.56 -23.32
N VAL A 20 -2.54 -6.48 -22.37
CA VAL A 20 -3.22 -6.42 -21.06
C VAL A 20 -2.35 -5.70 -20.04
N MET A 21 -2.85 -4.60 -19.49
CA MET A 21 -2.15 -3.78 -18.49
C MET A 21 -2.90 -3.75 -17.16
N GLY A 22 -2.16 -3.89 -16.05
CA GLY A 22 -2.65 -3.71 -14.69
C GLY A 22 -1.77 -2.73 -13.94
N LEU A 23 -2.38 -1.90 -13.09
CA LEU A 23 -1.69 -0.87 -12.33
C LEU A 23 -1.88 -1.10 -10.83
N GLU A 24 -0.78 -0.96 -10.08
CA GLU A 24 -0.79 -0.93 -8.62
C GLU A 24 -0.46 0.49 -8.17
N VAL A 25 -1.37 1.10 -7.42
CA VAL A 25 -1.25 2.50 -6.99
C VAL A 25 -1.24 2.55 -5.47
N HIS A 26 -0.21 3.18 -4.91
CA HIS A 26 -0.14 3.50 -3.48
C HIS A 26 -0.41 4.98 -3.27
N VAL A 27 -1.28 5.30 -2.31
CA VAL A 27 -1.66 6.66 -1.96
C VAL A 27 -1.37 6.90 -0.48
N GLU A 28 -0.61 7.95 -0.18
CA GLU A 28 -0.39 8.39 1.19
C GLU A 28 -1.61 9.19 1.69
N LEU A 29 -2.19 8.77 2.81
CA LEU A 29 -3.35 9.44 3.40
C LEU A 29 -2.91 10.71 4.13
N GLY A 30 -3.64 11.81 3.93
CA GLY A 30 -3.40 13.10 4.61
C GLY A 30 -3.80 13.12 6.09
N THR A 31 -3.50 12.06 6.85
CA THR A 31 -3.75 12.00 8.29
C THR A 31 -2.72 12.85 9.05
N LYS A 32 -3.02 13.24 10.30
CA LYS A 32 -2.07 13.95 11.18
C LYS A 32 -1.10 13.01 11.92
N THR A 33 -1.51 11.76 12.09
CA THR A 33 -0.76 10.73 12.81
C THR A 33 -0.59 9.49 11.93
N LYS A 34 0.43 8.68 12.22
CA LYS A 34 0.71 7.43 11.50
C LYS A 34 -0.44 6.41 11.67
N MET A 35 -0.42 5.36 10.84
CA MET A 35 -1.52 4.39 10.77
C MET A 35 -1.67 3.54 12.05
N PHE A 36 -0.56 3.25 12.74
CA PHE A 36 -0.54 2.30 13.86
C PHE A 36 0.05 2.88 15.17
N CYS A 37 0.31 4.19 15.22
CA CYS A 37 0.79 4.88 16.42
C CYS A 37 0.50 6.40 16.33
N GLY A 38 0.67 7.12 17.44
CA GLY A 38 0.39 8.56 17.53
C GLY A 38 1.47 9.51 16.99
N CYS A 39 2.54 9.01 16.34
CA CYS A 39 3.57 9.87 15.77
C CYS A 39 3.02 10.71 14.60
N SER A 40 3.58 11.90 14.39
CA SER A 40 3.24 12.78 13.26
C SER A 40 3.62 12.17 11.90
N THR A 41 2.90 12.61 10.88
CA THR A 41 3.12 12.35 9.43
C THR A 41 3.60 13.60 8.69
N GLU A 42 3.87 14.69 9.41
CA GLU A 42 4.34 15.95 8.82
C GLU A 42 5.69 15.77 8.09
N LEU A 43 5.74 16.20 6.83
CA LEU A 43 6.92 16.07 5.97
C LEU A 43 8.02 17.08 6.34
N GLY A 44 9.24 16.81 5.89
CA GLY A 44 10.38 17.74 5.99
C GLY A 44 11.05 17.81 7.37
N GLN A 45 10.80 16.85 8.25
CA GLN A 45 11.46 16.76 9.56
C GLN A 45 12.83 16.08 9.49
N ASP A 46 13.65 16.30 10.51
CA ASP A 46 14.94 15.65 10.66
C ASP A 46 14.81 14.11 10.80
N ALA A 47 15.86 13.40 10.38
CA ALA A 47 15.90 11.95 10.39
C ALA A 47 15.59 11.37 11.78
N ASN A 48 14.67 10.38 11.81
CA ASN A 48 14.29 9.61 13.00
C ASN A 48 13.68 10.42 14.17
N THR A 49 13.29 11.68 13.97
CA THR A 49 12.67 12.51 15.02
C THR A 49 11.20 12.18 15.29
N GLN A 50 10.46 11.77 14.27
CA GLN A 50 9.04 11.39 14.38
C GLN A 50 8.85 9.89 14.61
N THR A 51 9.50 9.33 15.63
CA THR A 51 9.51 7.89 15.88
C THR A 51 9.04 7.52 17.29
N CYS A 52 8.63 6.27 17.46
CA CYS A 52 8.26 5.69 18.74
C CYS A 52 8.50 4.16 18.73
N PRO A 53 8.41 3.47 19.87
CA PRO A 53 8.64 2.03 19.94
C PRO A 53 7.83 1.20 18.93
N THR A 54 6.60 1.62 18.63
CA THR A 54 5.70 0.90 17.71
C THR A 54 6.14 1.01 16.26
N CYS A 55 6.42 2.22 15.76
CA CYS A 55 6.85 2.38 14.37
C CYS A 55 8.30 1.91 14.16
N LEU A 56 9.12 1.89 15.21
CA LEU A 56 10.47 1.31 15.21
C LEU A 56 10.50 -0.21 15.43
N GLY A 57 9.34 -0.86 15.63
CA GLY A 57 9.30 -2.31 15.83
C GLY A 57 10.04 -2.82 17.06
N LEU A 58 10.14 -2.00 18.12
CA LEU A 58 10.82 -2.40 19.35
C LEU A 58 10.06 -3.52 20.09
N PRO A 59 10.76 -4.39 20.83
CA PRO A 59 10.14 -5.47 21.59
C PRO A 59 9.05 -4.97 22.54
N GLY A 60 7.90 -5.64 22.53
CA GLY A 60 6.75 -5.33 23.40
C GLY A 60 5.84 -4.20 22.89
N ALA A 61 6.18 -3.51 21.81
CA ALA A 61 5.31 -2.49 21.22
C ALA A 61 4.13 -3.11 20.44
N LEU A 62 2.94 -2.51 20.56
CA LEU A 62 1.70 -2.99 19.92
C LEU A 62 1.07 -1.89 19.04
N PRO A 63 0.50 -2.25 17.88
CA PRO A 63 -0.15 -1.31 16.99
C PRO A 63 -1.52 -0.85 17.52
N VAL A 64 -1.86 0.42 17.27
CA VAL A 64 -3.20 0.97 17.50
C VAL A 64 -3.67 1.65 16.22
N VAL A 65 -4.77 1.16 15.63
CA VAL A 65 -5.28 1.62 14.34
C VAL A 65 -5.74 3.08 14.37
N ASN A 66 -5.44 3.82 13.31
CA ASN A 66 -5.86 5.20 13.12
C ASN A 66 -7.28 5.28 12.53
N ALA A 67 -8.24 5.79 13.30
CA ALA A 67 -9.63 5.92 12.88
C ALA A 67 -9.82 6.81 11.63
N ILE A 68 -9.06 7.91 11.52
CA ILE A 68 -9.12 8.78 10.34
C ILE A 68 -8.53 8.09 9.11
N GLY A 69 -7.53 7.23 9.30
CA GLY A 69 -6.99 6.38 8.24
C GLY A 69 -8.05 5.43 7.67
N ILE A 70 -8.82 4.78 8.54
CA ILE A 70 -9.95 3.92 8.14
C ILE A 70 -11.06 4.73 7.44
N GLU A 71 -11.45 5.87 8.00
CA GLU A 71 -12.47 6.74 7.39
C GLU A 71 -12.06 7.20 5.98
N SER A 72 -10.79 7.55 5.81
CA SER A 72 -10.23 7.97 4.52
C SER A 72 -10.24 6.82 3.50
N ALA A 73 -9.87 5.61 3.91
CA ALA A 73 -9.91 4.43 3.05
C ALA A 73 -11.35 4.10 2.59
N ILE A 74 -12.34 4.19 3.48
CA ILE A 74 -13.77 4.01 3.13
C ILE A 74 -14.22 5.10 2.15
N LYS A 75 -13.87 6.36 2.40
CA LYS A 75 -14.19 7.49 1.50
C LYS A 75 -13.62 7.29 0.10
N ILE A 76 -12.35 6.85 0.01
CA ILE A 76 -11.72 6.54 -1.28
C ILE A 76 -12.45 5.38 -1.97
N GLY A 77 -12.77 4.31 -1.24
CA GLY A 77 -13.54 3.18 -1.78
C GLY A 77 -14.88 3.62 -2.38
N LEU A 78 -15.66 4.41 -1.64
CA LEU A 78 -16.94 4.94 -2.13
C LEU A 78 -16.76 5.86 -3.34
N ALA A 79 -15.71 6.70 -3.36
CA ALA A 79 -15.41 7.59 -4.48
C ALA A 79 -15.00 6.82 -5.75
N LEU A 80 -14.42 5.63 -5.59
CA LEU A 80 -14.05 4.70 -6.67
C LEU A 80 -15.14 3.65 -6.93
N ASN A 81 -16.37 3.90 -6.48
CA ASN A 81 -17.53 3.02 -6.65
C ASN A 81 -17.33 1.58 -6.14
N CYS A 82 -16.44 1.37 -5.16
CA CYS A 82 -16.23 0.07 -4.54
C CYS A 82 -17.37 -0.32 -3.60
N GLU A 83 -17.54 -1.63 -3.41
CA GLU A 83 -18.24 -2.19 -2.26
C GLU A 83 -17.38 -2.04 -0.99
N ILE A 84 -18.01 -1.70 0.13
CA ILE A 84 -17.33 -1.55 1.43
C ILE A 84 -17.63 -2.77 2.30
N ALA A 85 -16.57 -3.41 2.80
CA ALA A 85 -16.72 -4.60 3.64
C ALA A 85 -17.27 -4.24 5.04
N GLU A 86 -18.32 -4.93 5.49
CA GLU A 86 -18.83 -4.82 6.87
C GLU A 86 -17.84 -5.38 7.91
N TRP A 87 -17.00 -6.32 7.47
CA TRP A 87 -15.94 -6.91 8.26
C TRP A 87 -14.69 -7.10 7.41
N CYS A 88 -13.54 -6.71 7.96
CA CYS A 88 -12.24 -6.92 7.34
C CYS A 88 -11.18 -7.09 8.42
N ARG A 89 -9.97 -7.53 8.03
CA ARG A 89 -8.85 -7.71 8.98
C ARG A 89 -7.54 -7.18 8.42
N PHE A 90 -6.64 -6.83 9.33
CA PHE A 90 -5.24 -6.62 9.00
C PHE A 90 -4.48 -7.96 8.98
N ALA A 91 -3.53 -8.08 8.06
CA ALA A 91 -2.62 -9.19 7.89
C ALA A 91 -1.16 -8.73 7.97
N ARG A 92 -0.24 -9.67 8.20
CA ARG A 92 1.21 -9.42 8.20
C ARG A 92 1.81 -9.91 6.89
N LYS A 93 2.32 -8.99 6.07
CA LYS A 93 3.14 -9.30 4.90
C LYS A 93 4.60 -9.37 5.35
N ASN A 94 5.12 -10.59 5.54
CA ASN A 94 6.45 -10.82 6.14
C ASN A 94 7.55 -10.71 5.09
N TYR A 95 8.57 -9.88 5.34
CA TYR A 95 9.78 -9.76 4.52
C TYR A 95 10.87 -9.00 5.29
N PHE A 96 12.13 -9.27 4.95
CA PHE A 96 13.28 -8.63 5.58
C PHE A 96 13.81 -7.53 4.69
N TYR A 97 13.79 -6.30 5.21
CA TYR A 97 14.43 -5.17 4.55
C TYR A 97 14.78 -4.08 5.60
N PRO A 98 15.91 -3.36 5.48
CA PRO A 98 16.34 -2.41 6.51
C PRO A 98 15.34 -1.29 6.86
N ASP A 99 14.47 -0.89 5.93
CA ASP A 99 13.42 0.11 6.19
C ASP A 99 12.13 -0.47 6.82
N MET A 100 12.07 -1.80 6.98
CA MET A 100 10.92 -2.50 7.53
C MET A 100 11.27 -3.07 8.93
N PRO A 101 11.24 -2.23 9.99
CA PRO A 101 11.82 -2.57 11.29
C PRO A 101 11.18 -3.77 11.99
N LYS A 102 9.93 -4.12 11.62
CA LYS A 102 9.20 -5.25 12.20
C LYS A 102 9.46 -6.57 11.47
N ASN A 103 10.17 -6.56 10.33
CA ASN A 103 10.24 -7.65 9.36
C ASN A 103 8.87 -8.12 8.82
N PHE A 104 7.84 -7.29 8.99
CA PHE A 104 6.56 -7.41 8.32
C PHE A 104 5.88 -6.06 8.20
N GLN A 105 5.17 -5.87 7.08
CA GLN A 105 4.24 -4.77 6.91
C GLN A 105 2.85 -5.20 7.37
N THR A 106 2.18 -4.35 8.14
CA THR A 106 0.74 -4.53 8.44
C THR A 106 -0.05 -3.99 7.26
N SER A 107 -0.80 -4.86 6.59
CA SER A 107 -1.60 -4.55 5.39
C SER A 107 -2.94 -5.30 5.46
N GLN A 108 -3.68 -5.42 4.36
CA GLN A 108 -4.77 -6.37 4.18
C GLN A 108 -4.40 -7.37 3.07
N TYR A 109 -5.05 -8.54 3.07
CA TYR A 109 -4.83 -9.58 2.06
C TYR A 109 -6.18 -10.06 1.52
N ASP A 110 -6.66 -11.24 1.93
CA ASP A 110 -7.90 -11.82 1.42
C ASP A 110 -9.16 -11.00 1.77
N GLU A 111 -9.12 -10.23 2.87
CA GLU A 111 -10.26 -9.44 3.36
C GLU A 111 -9.96 -7.93 3.34
N PRO A 112 -9.96 -7.28 2.16
CA PRO A 112 -9.75 -5.84 2.03
C PRO A 112 -10.97 -5.04 2.48
N ILE A 113 -10.74 -3.77 2.87
CA ILE A 113 -11.82 -2.86 3.30
C ILE A 113 -12.77 -2.44 2.16
N ALA A 114 -12.27 -2.38 0.92
CA ALA A 114 -13.02 -1.99 -0.26
C ALA A 114 -12.62 -2.85 -1.48
N PHE A 115 -13.59 -3.26 -2.29
CA PHE A 115 -13.38 -4.17 -3.42
C PHE A 115 -14.39 -3.93 -4.56
N ASN A 116 -14.17 -4.53 -5.74
CA ASN A 116 -15.05 -4.46 -6.92
C ASN A 116 -15.44 -3.05 -7.42
N GLY A 117 -14.51 -2.09 -7.39
CA GLY A 117 -14.74 -0.73 -7.88
C GLY A 117 -14.51 -0.52 -9.38
N TYR A 118 -14.71 0.73 -9.83
CA TYR A 118 -14.41 1.20 -11.18
C TYR A 118 -14.20 2.72 -11.22
N LEU A 119 -13.44 3.19 -12.21
CA LEU A 119 -13.10 4.60 -12.45
C LEU A 119 -13.25 4.95 -13.93
#